data_AF-A0A7S2IRG4-F1
#
_entry.id   AF-A0A7S2IRG4-F1
#
_cell.length_a   1.000
_cell.length_b   1.000
_cell.length_c   1.000
_cell.angle_alpha   90.00
_cell.angle_beta   90.00
_cell.angle_gamma   90.00
#
_symmetry.space_group_name_H-M   'P 1'
#
loop_
_entity.id
_entity.type
_entity.pdbx_description
1 polymer ?
#
loop_
_entity_poly.entity_id
_entity_poly.type
_entity_poly.pdbx_seq_one_letter_code
_entity_poly.pdbx_strand_id
1 'polypeptide(L)'
;FLKDVQGEHVPSPAKLAQDLGDTSDGLLGGGGRGLTEVGFSALMCSDWNSAVDPARARLHQDMGRPLSHYWISTSHNTYLEDGQIAGTASSEQYLRVMSQGCRCVEIDCWDGAGGEPVVTHGYTMTNHIPFKEVVCALRDHAFDQSPYPLILSLEMHCTDEQVSRVGQILTETFGDMLLRHASGDS
;
A
#
# COMPACT_ATOMS: atom_id res chain seq x y z
N PHE A 1 31.72 -17.94 8.81
CA PHE A 1 30.37 -17.55 9.29
C PHE A 1 29.59 -16.82 8.20
N LEU A 2 29.94 -15.57 7.82
CA LEU A 2 29.16 -14.83 6.81
C LEU A 2 29.08 -15.58 5.47
N LYS A 3 30.19 -16.09 4.96
CA LYS A 3 30.20 -16.91 3.75
C LYS A 3 29.52 -18.27 3.93
N ASP A 4 29.94 -19.04 4.93
CA ASP A 4 29.58 -20.46 5.04
C ASP A 4 28.22 -20.72 5.70
N VAL A 5 27.68 -19.73 6.42
CA VAL A 5 26.40 -19.83 7.14
C VAL A 5 25.37 -18.85 6.58
N GLN A 6 25.72 -17.58 6.41
CA GLN A 6 24.80 -16.57 5.85
C GLN A 6 24.76 -16.59 4.31
N GLY A 7 25.71 -17.27 3.65
CA GLY A 7 25.81 -17.29 2.18
C GLY A 7 26.27 -15.96 1.58
N GLU A 8 26.80 -15.06 2.39
CA GLU A 8 27.09 -13.68 1.99
C GLU A 8 28.56 -13.47 1.63
N HIS A 9 28.77 -12.72 0.54
CA HIS A 9 30.09 -12.23 0.14
C HIS A 9 30.28 -10.79 0.66
N VAL A 10 31.00 -10.66 1.77
CA VAL A 10 31.23 -9.35 2.39
C VAL A 10 32.48 -8.68 1.79
N PRO A 11 32.44 -7.37 1.43
CA PRO A 11 33.56 -6.70 0.76
C PRO A 11 34.82 -6.59 1.63
N SER A 12 34.66 -6.44 2.97
CA SER A 12 35.73 -6.54 3.98
C SER A 12 35.18 -6.46 5.41
N PRO A 13 35.90 -6.98 6.44
CA PRO A 13 35.51 -6.82 7.85
C PRO A 13 35.37 -5.35 8.32
N ALA A 14 36.12 -4.43 7.71
CA ALA A 14 36.05 -3.00 8.02
C ALA A 14 34.71 -2.39 7.58
N LYS A 15 34.12 -2.87 6.47
CA LYS A 15 32.82 -2.41 5.98
C LYS A 15 31.68 -2.85 6.90
N LEU A 16 31.75 -4.09 7.41
CA LEU A 16 30.79 -4.61 8.38
C LEU A 16 30.84 -3.84 9.72
N ALA A 17 32.04 -3.54 10.23
CA ALA A 17 32.20 -2.76 11.44
C ALA A 17 31.69 -1.31 11.28
N GLN A 18 31.80 -0.74 10.08
CA GLN A 18 31.27 0.58 9.75
C GLN A 18 29.74 0.58 9.61
N ASP A 19 29.15 -0.48 9.05
CA ASP A 19 27.70 -0.62 8.88
C ASP A 19 26.97 -0.93 10.20
N LEU A 20 27.66 -1.57 11.17
CA LEU A 20 27.17 -1.77 12.55
C LEU A 20 27.11 -0.47 13.37
N GLY A 21 27.65 0.63 12.86
CA GLY A 21 27.33 1.97 13.34
C GLY A 21 27.83 2.36 14.74
N ASP A 22 28.77 1.65 15.36
CA ASP A 22 29.28 2.10 16.67
C ASP A 22 30.73 1.70 17.01
N THR A 23 31.43 2.70 17.55
CA THR A 23 32.82 2.69 18.05
C THR A 23 32.87 2.40 19.55
N SER A 24 31.86 1.75 20.12
CA SER A 24 31.79 1.45 21.54
C SER A 24 32.67 0.24 21.91
N ASP A 25 33.49 0.40 22.95
CA ASP A 25 34.56 -0.51 23.41
C ASP A 25 34.11 -1.95 23.78
N GLY A 26 32.82 -2.27 23.68
CA GLY A 26 32.24 -3.57 24.05
C GLY A 26 31.84 -4.49 22.89
N LEU A 27 31.66 -3.98 21.68
CA LEU A 27 31.21 -4.77 20.52
C LEU A 27 32.39 -5.39 19.75
N LEU A 28 33.56 -4.74 19.82
CA LEU A 28 34.79 -5.17 19.18
C LEU A 28 35.76 -5.74 20.20
N GLY A 29 36.39 -6.87 19.87
CA GLY A 29 37.44 -7.47 20.69
C GLY A 29 38.72 -6.61 20.67
N GLY A 30 39.57 -6.77 21.70
CA GLY A 30 40.81 -6.01 21.88
C GLY A 30 41.64 -5.89 20.61
N GLY A 31 41.87 -4.66 20.15
CA GLY A 31 42.58 -4.34 18.91
C GLY A 31 41.72 -4.22 17.65
N GLY A 32 40.39 -4.26 17.75
CA GLY A 32 39.46 -4.00 16.63
C GLY A 32 39.45 -5.09 15.55
N ARG A 33 39.97 -6.28 15.86
CA ARG A 33 40.18 -7.39 14.89
C ARG A 33 39.09 -8.46 14.91
N GLY A 34 37.95 -8.20 15.55
CA GLY A 34 36.82 -9.13 15.59
C GLY A 34 35.68 -8.63 16.47
N LEU A 35 34.53 -9.32 16.41
CA LEU A 35 33.37 -9.04 17.26
C LEU A 35 33.48 -9.82 18.58
N THR A 36 33.04 -9.21 19.68
CA THR A 36 32.79 -9.93 20.94
C THR A 36 31.51 -10.78 20.81
N GLU A 37 31.23 -11.63 21.80
CA GLU A 37 29.94 -12.36 21.84
C GLU A 37 28.73 -11.41 21.87
N VAL A 38 28.85 -10.29 22.60
CA VAL A 38 27.85 -9.23 22.65
C VAL A 38 27.74 -8.53 21.29
N GLY A 39 28.87 -8.23 20.64
CA GLY A 39 28.90 -7.65 19.30
C GLY A 39 28.30 -8.55 18.23
N PHE A 40 28.56 -9.86 18.33
CA PHE A 40 27.96 -10.84 17.44
C PHE A 40 26.45 -10.98 17.67
N SER A 41 26.00 -11.04 18.93
CA SER A 41 24.57 -11.09 19.26
C SER A 41 23.84 -9.84 18.76
N ALA A 42 24.46 -8.65 18.93
CA ALA A 42 23.92 -7.40 18.41
C ALA A 42 23.80 -7.42 16.87
N LEU A 43 24.82 -7.92 16.16
CA LEU A 43 24.76 -8.10 14.70
C LEU A 43 23.61 -9.02 14.29
N MET A 44 23.45 -10.17 14.96
CA MET A 44 22.40 -11.15 14.65
C MET A 44 20.99 -10.65 14.94
N CYS A 45 20.83 -9.67 15.84
CA CYS A 45 19.55 -9.02 16.14
C CYS A 45 19.33 -7.71 15.36
N SER A 46 20.29 -7.29 14.54
CA SER A 46 20.18 -6.06 13.73
C SER A 46 19.53 -6.32 12.37
N ASP A 47 19.19 -5.24 11.66
CA ASP A 47 18.68 -5.28 10.28
C ASP A 47 19.63 -5.99 9.31
N TRP A 48 20.91 -6.10 9.66
CA TRP A 48 21.92 -6.82 8.89
C TRP A 48 21.64 -8.32 8.80
N ASN A 49 20.96 -8.88 9.81
CA ASN A 49 20.52 -10.28 9.82
C ASN A 49 19.00 -10.39 9.63
N SER A 50 18.36 -9.36 9.06
CA SER A 50 16.98 -9.46 8.63
C SER A 50 16.83 -10.57 7.59
N ALA A 51 15.85 -11.46 7.78
CA ALA A 51 15.50 -12.46 6.78
C ALA A 51 14.97 -11.81 5.47
N VAL A 52 14.51 -10.56 5.56
CA VAL A 52 14.12 -9.75 4.41
C VAL A 52 15.32 -8.92 3.99
N ASP A 53 15.83 -9.21 2.79
CA ASP A 53 16.88 -8.42 2.13
C ASP A 53 16.45 -6.94 2.03
N PRO A 54 17.12 -6.01 2.74
CA PRO A 54 16.76 -4.60 2.74
C PRO A 54 16.83 -3.95 1.35
N ALA A 55 17.66 -4.49 0.44
CA ALA A 55 17.74 -4.01 -0.94
C ALA A 55 16.49 -4.40 -1.74
N ARG A 56 15.87 -5.55 -1.42
CA ARG A 56 14.60 -6.00 -2.00
C ARG A 56 13.38 -5.40 -1.33
N ALA A 57 13.54 -4.88 -0.11
CA ALA A 57 12.50 -4.09 0.57
C ALA A 57 12.26 -2.71 -0.09
N ARG A 58 13.14 -2.30 -1.01
CA ARG A 58 12.97 -1.10 -1.85
C ARG A 58 12.57 -1.50 -3.26
N LEU A 59 12.09 -0.51 -4.03
CA LEU A 59 11.81 -0.69 -5.44
C LEU A 59 13.09 -1.13 -6.18
N HIS A 60 13.07 -2.34 -6.71
CA HIS A 60 14.19 -2.95 -7.43
C HIS A 60 13.79 -3.53 -8.80
N GLN A 61 12.49 -3.55 -9.10
CA GLN A 61 11.95 -4.11 -10.32
C GLN A 61 11.85 -3.04 -11.41
N ASP A 62 11.92 -3.46 -12.67
CA ASP A 62 11.64 -2.61 -13.82
C ASP A 62 10.14 -2.28 -13.85
N MET A 63 9.79 -0.99 -13.72
CA MET A 63 8.41 -0.48 -13.68
C MET A 63 7.96 0.13 -15.01
N GLY A 64 8.70 -0.09 -16.09
CA GLY A 64 8.39 0.40 -17.43
C GLY A 64 7.59 -0.57 -18.31
N ARG A 65 7.17 -1.73 -17.79
CA ARG A 65 6.45 -2.76 -18.56
C ARG A 65 4.94 -2.51 -18.55
N PRO A 66 4.16 -3.18 -19.41
CA PRO A 66 2.70 -3.12 -19.35
C PRO A 66 2.17 -3.56 -17.98
N LEU A 67 1.06 -2.95 -17.54
CA LEU A 67 0.46 -3.22 -16.21
C LEU A 67 0.15 -4.70 -15.97
N SER A 68 -0.21 -5.44 -17.02
CA SER A 68 -0.50 -6.89 -16.98
C SER A 68 0.70 -7.78 -16.62
N HIS A 69 1.90 -7.22 -16.53
CA HIS A 69 3.11 -7.95 -16.15
C HIS A 69 3.38 -7.91 -14.64
N TYR A 70 2.56 -7.19 -13.87
CA TYR A 70 2.73 -7.00 -12.43
C TYR A 70 1.59 -7.64 -11.66
N TRP A 71 1.91 -8.17 -10.49
CA TRP A 71 0.91 -8.42 -9.47
C TRP A 71 0.49 -7.10 -8.83
N ILE A 72 -0.81 -6.94 -8.59
CA ILE A 72 -1.39 -5.72 -8.03
C ILE A 72 -1.97 -6.08 -6.67
N SER A 73 -1.57 -5.33 -5.64
CA SER A 73 -2.17 -5.45 -4.31
C SER A 73 -3.61 -4.94 -4.36
N THR A 74 -4.58 -5.82 -4.13
CA THR A 74 -6.01 -5.56 -4.35
C THR A 74 -6.81 -5.86 -3.09
N SER A 75 -7.80 -5.03 -2.79
CA SER A 75 -8.77 -5.21 -1.72
C SER A 75 -10.17 -5.41 -2.33
N HIS A 76 -10.89 -6.40 -1.82
CA HIS A 76 -12.27 -6.71 -2.20
C HIS A 76 -13.23 -6.23 -1.11
N ASN A 77 -14.37 -5.66 -1.50
CA ASN A 77 -15.33 -4.99 -0.62
C ASN A 77 -14.63 -4.08 0.41
N THR A 78 -13.78 -3.19 -0.10
CA THR A 78 -12.82 -2.41 0.71
C THR A 78 -13.47 -1.61 1.82
N TYR A 79 -14.73 -1.21 1.66
CA TYR A 79 -15.47 -0.44 2.64
C TYR A 79 -15.86 -1.23 3.90
N LEU A 80 -15.83 -2.57 3.90
CA LEU A 80 -16.27 -3.40 5.03
C LEU A 80 -15.19 -3.55 6.11
N GLU A 81 -15.54 -3.27 7.37
CA GLU A 81 -14.66 -3.46 8.52
C GLU A 81 -14.57 -4.93 8.95
N ASP A 82 -15.71 -5.61 8.96
CA ASP A 82 -15.90 -7.00 9.40
C ASP A 82 -17.10 -7.60 8.68
N GLY A 83 -17.14 -8.92 8.47
CA GLY A 83 -18.34 -9.70 8.12
C GLY A 83 -19.11 -9.30 6.84
N GLN A 84 -19.18 -10.21 5.86
CA GLN A 84 -19.85 -9.94 4.57
C GLN A 84 -21.39 -9.78 4.65
N ILE A 85 -22.05 -10.10 5.76
CA ILE A 85 -23.54 -10.15 5.84
C ILE A 85 -24.13 -9.10 6.81
N ALA A 86 -23.38 -8.74 7.86
CA ALA A 86 -23.82 -7.81 8.90
C ALA A 86 -22.65 -6.89 9.32
N GLY A 87 -21.85 -6.51 8.33
CA GLY A 87 -20.66 -5.70 8.52
C GLY A 87 -20.95 -4.23 8.72
N THR A 88 -19.98 -3.52 9.28
CA THR A 88 -19.97 -2.05 9.25
C THR A 88 -19.19 -1.60 8.02
N ALA A 89 -19.72 -0.65 7.27
CA ALA A 89 -19.01 0.05 6.21
C ALA A 89 -18.39 1.34 6.76
N SER A 90 -17.14 1.62 6.38
CA SER A 90 -16.40 2.81 6.83
C SER A 90 -15.43 3.31 5.75
N SER A 91 -15.32 4.63 5.63
CA SER A 91 -14.32 5.27 4.77
C SER A 91 -12.89 5.04 5.27
N GLU A 92 -12.71 4.79 6.58
CA GLU A 92 -11.40 4.50 7.18
C GLU A 92 -10.76 3.20 6.67
N GLN A 93 -11.57 2.24 6.19
CA GLN A 93 -11.00 1.01 5.62
C GLN A 93 -10.21 1.28 4.34
N TYR A 94 -10.61 2.29 3.55
CA TYR A 94 -9.81 2.74 2.41
C TYR A 94 -8.45 3.28 2.86
N LEU A 95 -8.41 4.09 3.93
CA LEU A 95 -7.16 4.59 4.51
C LEU A 95 -6.26 3.45 4.99
N ARG A 96 -6.87 2.47 5.66
CA ARG A 96 -6.17 1.30 6.19
C ARG A 96 -5.49 0.50 5.06
N VAL A 97 -6.20 0.19 3.98
CA VAL A 97 -5.59 -0.55 2.86
C VAL A 97 -4.58 0.29 2.08
N MET A 98 -4.80 1.61 1.96
CA MET A 98 -3.82 2.52 1.35
C MET A 98 -2.52 2.56 2.15
N SER A 99 -2.58 2.60 3.49
CA SER A 99 -1.40 2.56 4.36
C SER A 99 -0.59 1.26 4.24
N GLN A 100 -1.18 0.20 3.70
CA GLN A 100 -0.54 -1.09 3.43
C GLN A 100 -0.08 -1.23 1.97
N GLY A 101 -0.19 -0.16 1.17
CA GLY A 101 0.23 -0.14 -0.23
C GLY A 101 -0.75 -0.78 -1.22
N CYS A 102 -2.02 -0.97 -0.85
CA CYS A 102 -3.05 -1.48 -1.77
C CYS A 102 -3.23 -0.54 -2.97
N ARG A 103 -3.28 -1.08 -4.19
CA ARG A 103 -3.33 -0.36 -5.48
C ARG A 103 -4.59 -0.64 -6.31
N CYS A 104 -5.50 -1.46 -5.82
CA CYS A 104 -6.82 -1.64 -6.40
C CYS A 104 -7.85 -1.77 -5.28
N VAL A 105 -8.84 -0.89 -5.27
CA VAL A 105 -9.91 -0.88 -4.26
C VAL A 105 -11.27 -0.99 -4.92
N GLU A 106 -12.20 -1.59 -4.18
CA GLU A 106 -13.57 -1.81 -4.62
C GLU A 106 -14.53 -0.80 -3.96
N ILE A 107 -15.47 -0.30 -4.75
CA ILE A 107 -16.48 0.68 -4.34
C ILE A 107 -17.83 0.30 -4.92
N ASP A 108 -18.71 -0.24 -4.08
CA ASP A 108 -20.07 -0.63 -4.45
C ASP A 108 -20.97 0.60 -4.41
N CYS A 109 -21.29 1.14 -5.58
CA CYS A 109 -22.05 2.37 -5.73
C CYS A 109 -23.55 2.06 -5.77
N TRP A 110 -24.30 2.60 -4.82
CA TRP A 110 -25.76 2.46 -4.71
C TRP A 110 -26.45 3.81 -4.68
N ASP A 111 -27.72 3.84 -5.10
CA ASP A 111 -28.54 5.04 -5.00
C ASP A 111 -28.71 5.47 -3.54
N GLY A 112 -28.44 6.74 -3.24
CA GLY A 112 -28.72 7.34 -1.94
C GLY A 112 -29.82 8.41 -1.99
N ALA A 113 -30.18 8.91 -0.82
CA ALA A 113 -31.21 9.94 -0.67
C ALA A 113 -30.74 11.28 -1.25
N GLY A 114 -31.67 12.06 -1.80
CA GLY A 114 -31.36 13.38 -2.36
C GLY A 114 -30.53 13.37 -3.64
N GLY A 115 -30.42 12.21 -4.31
CA GLY A 115 -29.64 12.06 -5.54
C GLY A 115 -28.14 11.94 -5.31
N GLU A 116 -27.70 11.73 -4.07
CA GLU A 116 -26.28 11.54 -3.73
C GLU A 116 -25.97 10.05 -3.53
N PRO A 117 -25.00 9.47 -4.27
CA PRO A 117 -24.69 8.05 -4.19
C PRO A 117 -24.03 7.68 -2.87
N VAL A 118 -24.24 6.44 -2.46
CA VAL A 118 -23.67 5.83 -1.25
C VAL A 118 -22.87 4.58 -1.59
N VAL A 119 -22.04 4.15 -0.63
CA VAL A 119 -21.32 2.89 -0.66
C VAL A 119 -21.88 1.96 0.41
N THR A 120 -22.22 0.74 0.02
CA THR A 120 -22.76 -0.30 0.90
C THR A 120 -22.69 -1.67 0.21
N HIS A 121 -22.78 -2.74 1.01
CA HIS A 121 -22.97 -4.08 0.48
C HIS A 121 -24.47 -4.35 0.28
N GLY A 122 -24.89 -4.38 -0.99
CA GLY A 122 -26.30 -4.52 -1.37
C GLY A 122 -27.00 -5.73 -0.75
N TYR A 123 -28.30 -5.59 -0.46
CA TYR A 123 -29.14 -6.67 0.09
C TYR A 123 -28.68 -7.24 1.44
N THR A 124 -27.81 -6.54 2.15
CA THR A 124 -27.34 -6.91 3.50
C THR A 124 -27.76 -5.88 4.56
N MET A 125 -27.41 -6.11 5.82
CA MET A 125 -27.68 -5.17 6.93
C MET A 125 -26.54 -4.16 7.15
N THR A 126 -25.68 -3.97 6.14
CA THR A 126 -24.54 -3.05 6.19
C THR A 126 -25.02 -1.60 6.14
N ASN A 127 -24.40 -0.71 6.94
CA ASN A 127 -24.69 0.72 6.89
C ASN A 127 -24.19 1.36 5.59
N HIS A 128 -24.67 2.57 5.31
CA HIS A 128 -24.29 3.33 4.13
C HIS A 128 -23.27 4.40 4.50
N ILE A 129 -22.24 4.56 3.67
CA ILE A 129 -21.31 5.69 3.74
C ILE A 129 -21.41 6.55 2.48
N PRO A 130 -21.23 7.88 2.54
CA PRO A 130 -21.32 8.72 1.35
C PRO A 130 -20.22 8.39 0.34
N PHE A 131 -20.56 8.20 -0.93
CA PHE A 131 -19.56 7.95 -1.98
C PHE A 131 -18.52 9.07 -2.08
N LYS A 132 -18.97 10.33 -1.95
CA LYS A 132 -18.07 11.49 -1.95
C LYS A 132 -17.02 11.45 -0.83
N GLU A 133 -17.36 10.90 0.33
CA GLU A 133 -16.41 10.78 1.44
C GLU A 133 -15.30 9.77 1.10
N VAL A 134 -15.66 8.62 0.51
CA VAL A 134 -14.71 7.62 0.02
C VAL A 134 -13.77 8.24 -1.04
N VAL A 135 -14.32 8.97 -2.01
CA VAL A 135 -13.51 9.61 -3.06
C VAL A 135 -12.56 10.67 -2.50
N CYS A 136 -13.00 11.47 -1.53
CA CYS A 136 -12.13 12.43 -0.83
C CYS A 136 -10.99 11.74 -0.09
N ALA A 137 -11.28 10.66 0.66
CA ALA A 137 -10.26 9.90 1.36
C ALA A 137 -9.21 9.32 0.40
N LEU A 138 -9.66 8.77 -0.74
CA LEU A 138 -8.76 8.26 -1.77
C LEU A 138 -7.93 9.38 -2.42
N ARG A 139 -8.52 10.55 -2.70
CA ARG A 139 -7.78 11.69 -3.26
C ARG A 139 -6.62 12.10 -2.34
N ASP A 140 -6.88 12.14 -1.04
CA ASP A 140 -5.93 12.66 -0.06
C ASP A 140 -4.81 11.66 0.25
N HIS A 141 -5.08 10.35 0.16
CA HIS A 141 -4.18 9.31 0.67
C HIS A 141 -3.71 8.28 -0.37
N ALA A 142 -4.21 8.32 -1.61
CA ALA A 142 -3.88 7.31 -2.62
C ALA A 142 -2.37 7.16 -2.84
N PHE A 143 -1.58 8.23 -2.67
CA PHE A 143 -0.16 8.24 -3.03
C PHE A 143 0.81 8.34 -1.85
N ASP A 144 0.33 8.26 -0.61
CA ASP A 144 1.15 8.41 0.59
C ASP A 144 2.24 7.32 0.71
N GLN A 145 1.89 6.07 0.36
CA GLN A 145 2.79 4.93 0.46
C GLN A 145 3.39 4.49 -0.88
N SER A 146 2.82 4.93 -2.00
CA SER A 146 3.21 4.46 -3.33
C SER A 146 2.89 5.49 -4.40
N PRO A 147 3.85 5.82 -5.30
CA PRO A 147 3.61 6.73 -6.42
C PRO A 147 2.87 6.07 -7.59
N TYR A 148 2.65 4.75 -7.53
CA TYR A 148 2.05 3.97 -8.62
C TYR A 148 0.52 4.13 -8.67
N PRO A 149 -0.09 3.99 -9.86
CA PRO A 149 -1.50 4.26 -10.07
C PRO A 149 -2.40 3.44 -9.14
N LEU A 150 -3.48 4.07 -8.69
CA LEU A 150 -4.58 3.44 -7.98
C LEU A 150 -5.68 3.07 -9.00
N ILE A 151 -6.15 1.83 -8.93
CA ILE A 151 -7.28 1.34 -9.72
C ILE A 151 -8.53 1.37 -8.84
N LEU A 152 -9.62 1.92 -9.37
CA LEU A 152 -10.93 1.91 -8.74
C LEU A 152 -11.80 0.88 -9.45
N SER A 153 -12.15 -0.21 -8.76
CA SER A 153 -13.16 -1.16 -9.20
C SER A 153 -14.52 -0.64 -8.73
N LEU A 154 -15.32 -0.10 -9.65
CA LEU A 154 -16.66 0.42 -9.34
C LEU A 154 -17.70 -0.67 -9.64
N GLU A 155 -18.39 -1.16 -8.62
CA GLU A 155 -19.56 -2.01 -8.80
C GLU A 155 -20.81 -1.11 -8.82
N MET A 156 -21.45 -0.97 -9.98
CA MET A 156 -22.45 0.07 -10.22
C MET A 156 -23.89 -0.47 -10.12
N HIS A 157 -24.61 -0.06 -9.09
CA HIS A 157 -26.04 -0.36 -8.86
C HIS A 157 -26.92 0.90 -8.86
N CYS A 158 -26.34 2.06 -9.18
CA CYS A 158 -27.05 3.32 -9.28
C CYS A 158 -27.97 3.40 -10.51
N THR A 159 -29.03 4.20 -10.41
CA THR A 159 -29.78 4.74 -11.56
C THR A 159 -28.90 5.59 -12.47
N ASP A 160 -29.30 5.77 -13.74
CA ASP A 160 -28.56 6.61 -14.71
C ASP A 160 -28.28 8.04 -14.20
N GLU A 161 -29.21 8.61 -13.43
CA GLU A 161 -29.07 9.92 -12.78
C GLU A 161 -27.93 9.92 -11.76
N GLN A 162 -27.87 8.89 -10.90
CA GLN A 162 -26.81 8.79 -9.90
C GLN A 162 -25.49 8.22 -10.45
N VAL A 163 -25.50 7.44 -11.54
CA VAL A 163 -24.29 7.11 -12.33
C VAL A 163 -23.63 8.38 -12.84
N SER A 164 -24.44 9.30 -13.39
CA SER A 164 -23.96 10.61 -13.81
C SER A 164 -23.39 11.40 -12.64
N ARG A 165 -24.03 11.32 -11.47
CA ARG A 165 -23.53 11.94 -10.24
C ARG A 165 -22.20 11.34 -9.75
N VAL A 166 -22.03 10.01 -9.80
CA VAL A 166 -20.75 9.33 -9.51
C VAL A 166 -19.64 9.87 -10.41
N GLY A 167 -19.89 9.95 -11.72
CA GLY A 167 -18.93 10.50 -12.69
C GLY A 167 -18.55 11.96 -12.41
N GLN A 168 -19.52 12.79 -12.01
CA GLN A 168 -19.25 14.17 -11.57
C GLN A 168 -18.38 14.22 -10.33
N ILE A 169 -18.71 13.45 -9.28
CA ILE A 169 -17.94 13.43 -8.04
C ILE A 169 -16.50 13.00 -8.30
N LEU A 170 -16.28 11.95 -9.10
CA LEU A 170 -14.94 11.49 -9.48
C LEU A 170 -14.16 12.58 -10.22
N THR A 171 -14.79 13.23 -11.20
CA THR A 171 -14.16 14.28 -12.02
C THR A 171 -13.82 15.52 -11.19
N GLU A 172 -14.77 16.00 -10.38
CA GLU A 172 -14.60 17.19 -9.53
C GLU A 172 -13.57 16.95 -8.42
N THR A 173 -13.54 15.76 -7.83
CA THR A 173 -12.71 15.48 -6.66
C THR A 173 -11.28 15.12 -7.05
N PHE A 174 -11.09 14.26 -8.04
CA PHE A 174 -9.74 13.88 -8.47
C PHE A 174 -9.11 14.88 -9.46
N GLY A 175 -9.92 15.61 -10.23
CA GLY A 175 -9.41 16.57 -11.21
C GLY A 175 -8.41 15.94 -12.17
N ASP A 176 -7.17 16.45 -12.15
CA ASP A 176 -6.09 16.00 -13.03
C ASP A 176 -5.48 14.65 -12.64
N MET A 177 -5.77 14.16 -11.42
CA MET A 177 -5.35 12.82 -10.98
C MET A 177 -6.15 11.71 -11.68
N LEU A 178 -7.33 12.04 -12.19
CA LEU A 178 -8.19 11.10 -12.90
C LEU A 178 -7.68 10.91 -14.34
N LEU A 179 -7.21 9.70 -14.65
CA LEU A 179 -6.85 9.33 -16.01
C LEU A 179 -8.11 9.37 -16.88
N ARG A 180 -8.07 10.24 -17.90
CA ARG A 180 -9.13 10.41 -18.89
C ARG A 180 -8.51 10.20 -20.27
N HIS A 181 -9.19 9.46 -21.13
CA HIS A 181 -8.85 9.49 -22.54
C HIS A 181 -9.04 10.92 -23.05
N ALA A 182 -8.04 11.44 -23.78
CA ALA A 182 -8.22 12.68 -24.50
C ALA A 182 -9.40 12.50 -25.47
N SER A 183 -10.34 13.42 -25.43
CA SER A 183 -11.42 13.53 -26.43
C SER A 183 -10.81 13.91 -27.77
N GLY A 184 -10.24 12.94 -28.49
CA GLY A 184 -9.52 13.18 -29.75
C GLY A 184 -9.15 11.96 -30.58
N ASP A 185 -9.03 10.76 -30.01
CA ASP A 185 -8.64 9.56 -30.78
C ASP A 185 -9.82 8.59 -30.92
N SER A 186 -10.62 8.83 -31.96
CA SER A 186 -11.56 7.90 -32.59
C SER A 186 -11.16 7.68 -34.04
#